data_AF-A0A9P8JAU9-F1
#
_entry.id   AF-A0A9P8JAU9-F1
#
_cell.length_a   1.000
_cell.length_b   1.000
_cell.length_c   1.000
_cell.angle_alpha   90.00
_cell.angle_beta   90.00
_cell.angle_gamma   90.00
#
_symmetry.space_group_name_H-M   'P 1'
#
loop_
_entity.id
_entity.type
_entity.pdbx_description
1 polymer ?
#
loop_
_entity_poly.entity_id
_entity_poly.type
_entity_poly.pdbx_seq_one_letter_code
_entity_poly.pdbx_strand_id
1 'polypeptide(L)'
;MLEQNVVLFKELGINTLYMYSVDNTKQHDKAMKLLQEAGIYVVVGVSTPSCCINRSDPYGSYNTANVSSFLKTAGVMAGYANTLGIVATYYMLPNYGWAGIKSNMQMSGWNALIERYEKFAIPAFLSEYGVNTYQPRQFLETSALYSDPMTRVFSGGCVYDFTDTPNNFGLVAMPGADGERWFQNFRGNQKKVNEVRQTDQGNLYIYHDFVNYKKALAGPTGYDPSWDIMESQAVERHNIHTTQMTWPWEPQYQMPATCIDWDNIEEVVGR
;
A
#
# COMPACT_ATOMS: atom_id res chain seq x y z
N MET A 1 -21.63 -7.09 -1.50
CA MET A 1 -20.17 -6.91 -1.57
C MET A 1 -19.65 -5.69 -0.80
N LEU A 2 -19.76 -4.43 -1.27
CA LEU A 2 -19.14 -3.29 -0.55
C LEU A 2 -19.68 -3.11 0.89
N GLU A 3 -20.98 -3.23 1.11
CA GLU A 3 -21.59 -3.12 2.45
C GLU A 3 -20.98 -4.13 3.45
N GLN A 4 -20.66 -5.35 3.00
CA GLN A 4 -19.98 -6.36 3.81
C GLN A 4 -18.49 -6.00 4.03
N ASN A 5 -17.82 -5.48 3.01
CA ASN A 5 -16.43 -5.03 3.13
C ASN A 5 -16.29 -3.90 4.15
N VAL A 6 -17.24 -2.96 4.20
CA VAL A 6 -17.23 -1.87 5.18
C VAL A 6 -17.25 -2.39 6.62
N VAL A 7 -18.00 -3.47 6.90
CA VAL A 7 -17.97 -4.11 8.23
C VAL A 7 -16.57 -4.62 8.57
N LEU A 8 -15.90 -5.26 7.61
CA LEU A 8 -14.54 -5.77 7.77
C LEU A 8 -13.50 -4.65 7.89
N PHE A 9 -13.66 -3.55 7.16
CA PHE A 9 -12.79 -2.37 7.28
C PHE A 9 -12.88 -1.76 8.67
N LYS A 10 -14.09 -1.61 9.21
CA LYS A 10 -14.31 -1.16 10.59
C LYS A 10 -13.70 -2.13 11.60
N GLU A 11 -13.82 -3.43 11.34
CA GLU A 11 -13.25 -4.46 12.21
C GLU A 11 -11.71 -4.45 12.20
N LEU A 12 -11.08 -4.17 11.05
CA LEU A 12 -9.63 -3.97 10.94
C LEU A 12 -9.16 -2.70 11.65
N GLY A 13 -10.02 -1.69 11.76
CA GLY A 13 -9.66 -0.38 12.31
C GLY A 13 -8.95 0.52 11.30
N ILE A 14 -9.10 0.28 10.00
CA ILE A 14 -8.53 1.15 8.96
C ILE A 14 -9.40 2.40 8.76
N ASN A 15 -8.76 3.50 8.40
CA ASN A 15 -9.43 4.77 8.08
C ASN A 15 -9.24 5.21 6.62
N THR A 16 -8.44 4.50 5.83
CA THR A 16 -8.08 4.90 4.46
C THR A 16 -8.03 3.69 3.54
N LEU A 17 -8.56 3.84 2.33
CA LEU A 17 -8.41 2.89 1.23
C LEU A 17 -7.61 3.54 0.11
N TYR A 18 -6.57 2.86 -0.36
CA TYR A 18 -5.91 3.19 -1.62
C TYR A 18 -6.55 2.39 -2.76
N MET A 19 -7.26 3.07 -3.65
CA MET A 19 -7.95 2.48 -4.80
C MET A 19 -7.17 2.79 -6.09
N TYR A 20 -6.64 1.76 -6.74
CA TYR A 20 -5.85 1.93 -7.96
C TYR A 20 -6.60 2.60 -9.11
N SER A 21 -7.91 2.36 -9.24
CA SER A 21 -8.73 2.93 -10.30
C SER A 21 -10.21 2.94 -9.95
N VAL A 22 -10.97 3.80 -10.63
CA VAL A 22 -12.44 3.87 -10.58
C VAL A 22 -13.00 4.02 -11.99
N ASP A 23 -14.21 3.51 -12.21
CA ASP A 23 -14.96 3.77 -13.45
C ASP A 23 -15.63 5.14 -13.38
N ASN A 24 -15.03 6.14 -14.01
CA ASN A 24 -15.53 7.52 -14.04
C ASN A 24 -16.81 7.71 -14.89
N THR A 25 -17.39 6.64 -15.44
CA THR A 25 -18.70 6.66 -16.12
C THR A 25 -19.87 6.29 -15.21
N LYS A 26 -19.60 5.81 -14.00
CA LYS A 26 -20.61 5.37 -13.03
C LYS A 26 -20.79 6.37 -11.89
N GLN A 27 -21.96 6.31 -11.25
CA GLN A 27 -22.21 7.02 -10.00
C GLN A 27 -21.53 6.32 -8.84
N HIS A 28 -20.85 7.09 -7.98
CA HIS A 28 -20.15 6.59 -6.79
C HIS A 28 -20.77 7.06 -5.48
N ASP A 29 -21.85 7.86 -5.53
CA ASP A 29 -22.49 8.48 -4.36
C ASP A 29 -22.78 7.49 -3.23
N LYS A 30 -23.43 6.35 -3.55
CA LYS A 30 -23.77 5.34 -2.54
C LYS A 30 -22.51 4.73 -1.91
N ALA A 31 -21.48 4.44 -2.73
CA ALA A 31 -20.24 3.83 -2.25
C ALA A 31 -19.46 4.80 -1.36
N MET A 32 -19.26 6.04 -1.83
CA MET A 32 -18.53 7.06 -1.07
C MET A 32 -19.26 7.44 0.21
N LYS A 33 -20.60 7.51 0.19
CA LYS A 33 -21.42 7.72 1.40
C LYS A 33 -21.24 6.60 2.43
N LEU A 34 -21.27 5.33 2.00
CA LEU A 34 -21.04 4.20 2.91
C LEU A 34 -19.65 4.24 3.55
N LEU A 35 -18.62 4.59 2.77
CA LEU A 35 -17.26 4.76 3.28
C LEU A 35 -17.16 5.96 4.24
N GLN A 36 -17.79 7.09 3.91
CA GLN A 36 -17.81 8.28 4.76
C GLN A 36 -18.51 8.02 6.10
N GLU A 37 -19.66 7.36 6.10
CA GLU A 37 -20.38 6.94 7.32
C GLU A 37 -19.58 5.91 8.14
N ALA A 38 -18.58 5.29 7.54
CA ALA A 38 -17.62 4.42 8.21
C ALA A 38 -16.36 5.12 8.71
N GLY A 39 -16.20 6.43 8.44
CA GLY A 39 -14.96 7.15 8.75
C GLY A 39 -13.79 6.77 7.83
N ILE A 40 -14.09 6.25 6.64
CA ILE A 40 -13.10 5.78 5.67
C ILE A 40 -12.91 6.82 4.57
N TYR A 41 -11.67 7.26 4.44
CA TYR A 41 -11.18 8.10 3.37
C TYR A 41 -10.67 7.28 2.19
N VAL A 42 -10.63 7.91 1.02
CA VAL A 42 -10.18 7.27 -0.22
C VAL A 42 -9.05 8.09 -0.84
N VAL A 43 -7.92 7.41 -1.08
CA VAL A 43 -6.90 7.85 -2.04
C VAL A 43 -7.13 7.09 -3.33
N VAL A 44 -7.23 7.79 -4.46
CA VAL A 44 -7.63 7.18 -5.74
C VAL A 44 -6.67 7.49 -6.87
N GLY A 45 -6.32 6.45 -7.64
CA GLY A 45 -5.58 6.59 -8.90
C GLY A 45 -6.48 7.14 -10.02
N VAL A 46 -5.99 8.10 -10.79
CA VAL A 46 -6.71 8.61 -11.99
C VAL A 46 -6.53 7.73 -13.22
N SER A 47 -5.48 6.91 -13.22
CA SER A 47 -5.18 5.97 -14.29
C SER A 47 -6.06 4.72 -14.16
N THR A 48 -6.38 4.12 -15.30
CA THR A 48 -6.96 2.77 -15.38
C THR A 48 -6.01 1.88 -16.20
N PRO A 49 -6.18 0.55 -16.18
CA PRO A 49 -5.36 -0.33 -17.03
C PRO A 49 -5.45 -0.02 -18.53
N SER A 50 -6.58 0.55 -18.98
CA SER A 50 -6.82 0.92 -20.38
C SER A 50 -6.52 2.38 -20.71
N CYS A 51 -6.52 3.26 -19.71
CA CYS A 51 -6.18 4.68 -19.83
C CYS A 51 -5.06 4.99 -18.85
N CYS A 52 -3.81 4.92 -19.31
CA CYS A 52 -2.62 5.19 -18.51
C CYS A 52 -1.50 5.76 -19.40
N ILE A 53 -0.48 6.33 -18.76
CA ILE A 53 0.78 6.61 -19.46
C ILE A 53 1.54 5.29 -19.61
N ASN A 54 1.70 4.85 -20.85
CA ASN A 54 2.38 3.61 -21.19
C ASN A 54 3.90 3.82 -21.09
N ARG A 55 4.55 3.09 -20.18
CA ARG A 55 6.01 3.14 -20.01
C ARG A 55 6.79 2.80 -21.29
N SER A 56 6.22 1.98 -22.18
CA SER A 56 6.85 1.57 -23.43
C SER A 56 6.64 2.57 -24.57
N ASP A 57 5.68 3.49 -24.43
CA ASP A 57 5.39 4.57 -25.39
C ASP A 57 4.82 5.78 -24.65
N PRO A 58 5.66 6.52 -23.89
CA PRO A 58 5.18 7.61 -23.04
C PRO A 58 4.63 8.79 -23.85
N TYR A 59 5.23 9.08 -25.01
CA TYR A 59 4.82 10.22 -25.85
C TYR A 59 3.52 9.93 -26.61
N GLY A 60 3.33 8.72 -27.16
CA GLY A 60 2.08 8.35 -27.84
C GLY A 60 0.90 8.18 -26.86
N SER A 61 1.18 7.71 -25.65
CA SER A 61 0.16 7.55 -24.60
C SER A 61 -0.17 8.84 -23.86
N TYR A 62 0.68 9.87 -23.92
CA TYR A 62 0.35 11.22 -23.45
C TYR A 62 -0.50 11.96 -24.50
N ASN A 63 -1.80 11.67 -24.52
CA ASN A 63 -2.73 12.22 -25.49
C ASN A 63 -4.02 12.72 -24.83
N THR A 64 -4.82 13.47 -25.60
CA THR A 64 -6.05 14.10 -25.13
C THR A 64 -7.03 13.11 -24.50
N ALA A 65 -7.14 11.88 -25.03
CA ALA A 65 -8.08 10.89 -24.51
C ALA A 65 -7.69 10.45 -23.09
N ASN A 66 -6.42 10.11 -22.88
CA ASN A 66 -5.91 9.70 -21.57
C ASN A 66 -5.95 10.84 -20.56
N VAL A 67 -5.47 12.03 -20.92
CA VAL A 67 -5.48 13.20 -20.03
C VAL A 67 -6.91 13.61 -19.66
N SER A 68 -7.84 13.59 -20.62
CA SER A 68 -9.26 13.89 -20.34
C SER A 68 -9.88 12.85 -19.40
N SER A 69 -9.53 11.57 -19.55
CA SER A 69 -9.96 10.52 -18.63
C SER A 69 -9.45 10.78 -17.21
N PHE A 70 -8.18 11.17 -17.06
CA PHE A 70 -7.60 11.49 -15.75
C PHE A 70 -8.31 12.66 -15.07
N LEU A 71 -8.50 13.76 -15.80
CA LEU A 71 -9.18 14.94 -15.28
C LEU A 71 -10.64 14.66 -14.95
N LYS A 72 -11.32 13.81 -15.74
CA LYS A 72 -12.67 13.37 -15.44
C LYS A 72 -12.74 12.56 -14.14
N THR A 73 -11.82 11.61 -13.95
CA THR A 73 -11.71 10.86 -12.68
C THR A 73 -11.47 11.81 -11.51
N ALA A 74 -10.53 12.75 -11.66
CA ALA A 74 -10.25 13.75 -10.64
C ALA A 74 -11.47 14.61 -10.31
N GLY A 75 -12.20 15.10 -11.32
CA GLY A 75 -13.41 15.90 -11.13
C GLY A 75 -14.55 15.15 -10.46
N VAL A 76 -14.75 13.87 -10.81
CA VAL A 76 -15.74 13.02 -10.13
C VAL A 76 -15.38 12.82 -8.67
N MET A 77 -14.12 12.47 -8.38
CA MET A 77 -13.70 12.13 -7.03
C MET A 77 -13.55 13.36 -6.12
N ALA A 78 -13.18 14.51 -6.67
CA ALA A 78 -13.13 15.78 -5.93
C ALA A 78 -14.49 16.22 -5.37
N GLY A 79 -15.60 15.66 -5.86
CA GLY A 79 -16.95 15.93 -5.36
C GLY A 79 -17.27 15.30 -4.00
N TYR A 80 -16.44 14.39 -3.48
CA TYR A 80 -16.71 13.67 -2.24
C TYR A 80 -15.81 14.15 -1.09
N ALA A 81 -16.42 14.45 0.06
CA ALA A 81 -15.71 14.99 1.23
C ALA A 81 -14.69 14.01 1.84
N ASN A 82 -14.85 12.70 1.62
CA ASN A 82 -13.93 11.67 2.07
C ASN A 82 -12.90 11.25 0.99
N THR A 83 -12.74 12.00 -0.09
CA THR A 83 -11.60 11.85 -0.99
C THR A 83 -10.39 12.57 -0.39
N LEU A 84 -9.41 11.78 0.11
CA LEU A 84 -8.20 12.27 0.75
C LEU A 84 -7.12 12.68 -0.25
N GLY A 85 -7.04 12.00 -1.39
CA GLY A 85 -6.00 12.26 -2.37
C GLY A 85 -6.29 11.66 -3.74
N ILE A 86 -5.73 12.30 -4.76
CA ILE A 86 -5.79 11.86 -6.15
C ILE A 86 -4.35 11.62 -6.62
N VAL A 87 -4.10 10.45 -7.18
CA VAL A 87 -2.75 9.99 -7.53
C VAL A 87 -2.65 9.73 -9.04
N ALA A 88 -1.65 10.31 -9.68
CA ALA A 88 -1.40 10.18 -11.13
C ALA A 88 -0.36 9.10 -11.49
N THR A 89 -0.03 8.23 -10.54
CA THR A 89 0.87 7.08 -10.68
C THR A 89 0.20 5.82 -10.13
N TYR A 90 0.61 4.66 -10.62
CA TYR A 90 0.20 3.36 -10.05
C TYR A 90 1.02 3.01 -8.79
N TYR A 91 2.28 3.43 -8.75
CA TYR A 91 3.21 3.14 -7.66
C TYR A 91 3.64 4.45 -6.98
N MET A 92 3.25 4.63 -5.72
CA MET A 92 3.54 5.84 -4.95
C MET A 92 4.23 5.48 -3.62
N LEU A 93 5.56 5.39 -3.65
CA LEU A 93 6.36 4.91 -2.51
C LEU A 93 5.91 3.54 -1.96
N PRO A 94 5.72 2.50 -2.80
CA PRO A 94 5.54 1.15 -2.28
C PRO A 94 6.81 0.72 -1.55
N ASN A 95 6.67 0.14 -0.36
CA ASN A 95 7.80 -0.36 0.40
C ASN A 95 7.53 -1.77 0.95
N TYR A 96 8.29 -2.73 0.44
CA TYR A 96 8.22 -4.14 0.80
C TYR A 96 9.52 -4.63 1.49
N GLY A 97 10.31 -3.71 2.04
CA GLY A 97 11.64 -3.99 2.61
C GLY A 97 11.61 -4.82 3.89
N TRP A 98 10.53 -4.78 4.65
CA TRP A 98 10.43 -5.45 5.94
C TRP A 98 9.95 -6.89 5.81
N ALA A 99 10.87 -7.85 5.77
CA ALA A 99 10.55 -9.27 5.57
C ALA A 99 10.71 -10.11 6.85
N GLY A 100 9.57 -10.50 7.43
CA GLY A 100 9.51 -11.51 8.50
C GLY A 100 9.89 -11.02 9.90
N ILE A 101 9.77 -11.92 10.88
CA ILE A 101 9.89 -11.58 12.32
C ILE A 101 11.30 -11.21 12.78
N LYS A 102 12.31 -11.45 11.94
CA LYS A 102 13.70 -11.13 12.25
C LYS A 102 14.12 -9.77 11.69
N SER A 103 13.25 -9.11 10.92
CA SER A 103 13.54 -7.79 10.37
C SER A 103 13.36 -6.70 11.43
N ASN A 104 14.05 -5.59 11.22
CA ASN A 104 14.03 -4.38 12.04
C ASN A 104 14.28 -3.17 11.12
N MET A 105 14.33 -1.96 11.67
CA MET A 105 14.50 -0.71 10.90
C MET A 105 15.78 -0.69 10.05
N GLN A 106 16.88 -1.25 10.55
CA GLN A 106 18.15 -1.33 9.84
C GLN A 106 18.10 -2.37 8.72
N MET A 107 17.66 -3.60 9.03
CA MET A 107 17.61 -4.72 8.10
C MET A 107 16.62 -4.50 6.95
N SER A 108 15.49 -3.84 7.24
CA SER A 108 14.48 -3.48 6.23
C SER A 108 14.88 -2.30 5.35
N GLY A 109 15.90 -1.53 5.76
CA GLY A 109 16.29 -0.27 5.13
C GLY A 109 15.38 0.91 5.46
N TRP A 110 14.49 0.78 6.45
CA TRP A 110 13.58 1.86 6.86
C TRP A 110 14.31 3.03 7.55
N ASN A 111 15.47 2.82 8.16
CA ASN A 111 16.32 3.92 8.64
C ASN A 111 16.75 4.85 7.49
N ALA A 112 17.26 4.27 6.40
CA ALA A 112 17.64 5.04 5.22
C ALA A 112 16.42 5.69 4.53
N LEU A 113 15.24 5.08 4.67
CA LEU A 113 13.98 5.67 4.22
C LEU A 113 13.64 6.92 5.03
N ILE A 114 13.73 6.88 6.37
CA ILE A 114 13.52 8.06 7.23
C ILE A 114 14.50 9.18 6.85
N GLU A 115 15.80 8.88 6.77
CA GLU A 115 16.85 9.87 6.43
C GLU A 115 16.62 10.53 5.07
N ARG A 116 16.06 9.79 4.10
CA ARG A 116 15.75 10.34 2.77
C ARG A 116 14.60 11.34 2.80
N TYR A 117 13.61 11.12 3.66
CA TYR A 117 12.35 11.88 3.65
C TYR A 117 12.19 12.82 4.86
N GLU A 118 13.12 12.86 5.82
CA GLU A 118 13.01 13.71 7.03
C GLU A 118 12.82 15.21 6.73
N LYS A 119 13.30 15.69 5.58
CA LYS A 119 13.20 17.09 5.14
C LYS A 119 12.11 17.32 4.10
N PHE A 120 11.29 16.31 3.80
CA PHE A 120 10.25 16.44 2.78
C PHE A 120 9.18 17.42 3.25
N ALA A 121 8.91 18.44 2.44
CA ALA A 121 7.96 19.50 2.79
C ALA A 121 6.48 19.11 2.56
N ILE A 122 6.24 17.97 1.93
CA ILE A 122 4.91 17.46 1.57
C ILE A 122 4.68 16.15 2.33
N PRO A 123 3.47 15.92 2.88
CA PRO A 123 3.15 14.67 3.55
C PRO A 123 3.46 13.45 2.66
N ALA A 124 4.25 12.52 3.18
CA ALA A 124 4.58 11.26 2.54
C ALA A 124 3.89 10.10 3.28
N PHE A 125 3.46 9.07 2.55
CA PHE A 125 2.95 7.83 3.14
C PHE A 125 3.29 6.66 2.22
N LEU A 126 3.29 5.44 2.77
CA LEU A 126 3.55 4.24 1.98
C LEU A 126 2.26 3.83 1.25
N SER A 127 2.20 3.94 -0.08
CA SER A 127 0.99 3.52 -0.81
C SER A 127 0.71 2.04 -0.69
N GLU A 128 1.76 1.26 -0.49
CA GLU A 128 1.72 -0.19 -0.33
C GLU A 128 2.84 -0.64 0.61
N TYR A 129 2.54 -1.61 1.48
CA TYR A 129 3.53 -2.38 2.22
C TYR A 129 2.94 -3.75 2.61
N GLY A 130 3.75 -4.60 3.26
CA GLY A 130 3.31 -5.90 3.77
C GLY A 130 3.77 -7.07 2.91
N VAL A 131 5.09 -7.23 2.77
CA VAL A 131 5.71 -8.28 1.95
C VAL A 131 5.27 -9.67 2.42
N ASN A 132 4.94 -10.56 1.48
CA ASN A 132 4.39 -11.87 1.79
C ASN A 132 5.40 -13.03 1.67
N THR A 133 6.71 -12.73 1.71
CA THR A 133 7.81 -13.72 1.64
C THR A 133 7.71 -14.77 2.75
N TYR A 134 7.31 -14.35 3.96
CA TYR A 134 7.06 -15.22 5.09
C TYR A 134 5.60 -15.11 5.49
N GLN A 135 4.94 -16.27 5.62
CA GLN A 135 3.52 -16.34 5.96
C GLN A 135 3.28 -17.27 7.17
N PRO A 136 2.31 -16.97 8.04
CA PRO A 136 1.46 -15.77 8.02
C PRO A 136 2.25 -14.49 8.35
N ARG A 137 1.88 -13.38 7.70
CA ARG A 137 2.52 -12.08 7.92
C ARG A 137 2.22 -11.61 9.33
N GLN A 138 3.25 -11.13 10.03
CA GLN A 138 3.14 -10.65 11.41
C GLN A 138 2.93 -9.14 11.50
N PHE A 139 3.16 -8.41 10.40
CA PHE A 139 2.94 -6.96 10.30
C PHE A 139 3.71 -6.14 11.34
N LEU A 140 4.91 -6.58 11.73
CA LEU A 140 5.77 -5.82 12.65
C LEU A 140 6.14 -4.44 12.07
N GLU A 141 6.21 -4.35 10.74
CA GLU A 141 6.36 -3.11 9.98
C GLU A 141 5.20 -2.14 10.16
N THR A 142 4.00 -2.62 10.51
CA THR A 142 2.87 -1.72 10.84
C THR A 142 3.14 -1.02 12.16
N SER A 143 3.59 -1.76 13.17
CA SER A 143 4.01 -1.16 14.45
C SER A 143 5.18 -0.20 14.26
N ALA A 144 6.15 -0.55 13.41
CA ALA A 144 7.25 0.33 13.02
C ALA A 144 6.76 1.60 12.34
N LEU A 145 5.82 1.50 11.40
CA LEU A 145 5.29 2.64 10.64
C LEU A 145 4.62 3.68 11.54
N TYR A 146 3.99 3.24 12.63
CA TYR A 146 3.32 4.12 13.58
C TYR A 146 4.16 4.44 14.83
N SER A 147 5.46 4.15 14.80
CA SER A 147 6.39 4.52 15.87
C SER A 147 6.90 5.95 15.78
N ASP A 148 7.47 6.47 16.87
CA ASP A 148 8.02 7.84 16.93
C ASP A 148 9.01 8.19 15.80
N PRO A 149 9.97 7.34 15.41
CA PRO A 149 10.89 7.66 14.30
C PRO A 149 10.17 7.79 12.95
N MET A 150 9.21 6.90 12.65
CA MET A 150 8.51 6.89 11.38
C MET A 150 7.45 8.00 11.30
N THR A 151 6.67 8.21 12.35
CA THR A 151 5.56 9.19 12.37
C THR A 151 6.00 10.64 12.28
N ARG A 152 7.27 10.94 12.55
CA ARG A 152 7.88 12.27 12.30
C ARG A 152 8.05 12.57 10.81
N VAL A 153 8.08 11.53 9.97
CA VAL A 153 8.40 11.63 8.54
C VAL A 153 7.24 11.17 7.66
N PHE A 154 6.57 10.08 8.04
CA PHE A 154 5.50 9.46 7.28
C PHE A 154 4.14 9.60 7.97
N SER A 155 3.12 9.83 7.15
CA SER A 155 1.71 9.95 7.53
C SER A 155 0.99 8.58 7.48
N GLY A 156 1.69 7.49 7.79
CA GLY A 156 1.18 6.13 7.75
C GLY A 156 1.33 5.44 6.39
N GLY A 157 0.39 4.53 6.07
CA GLY A 157 0.43 3.78 4.82
C GLY A 157 -0.72 2.78 4.65
N CYS A 158 -0.83 2.21 3.46
CA CYS A 158 -1.85 1.21 3.12
C CYS A 158 -1.23 -0.18 2.93
N VAL A 159 -1.75 -1.18 3.64
CA VAL A 159 -1.31 -2.58 3.48
C VAL A 159 -1.84 -3.16 2.16
N TYR A 160 -1.00 -3.92 1.45
CA TYR A 160 -1.38 -4.61 0.22
C TYR A 160 -1.63 -6.11 0.49
N ASP A 161 -2.77 -6.70 0.14
CA ASP A 161 -4.04 -6.10 -0.26
C ASP A 161 -5.21 -6.70 0.55
N PHE A 162 -6.41 -6.14 0.39
CA PHE A 162 -7.55 -6.56 1.19
C PHE A 162 -8.13 -7.92 0.73
N THR A 163 -8.47 -8.03 -0.55
CA THR A 163 -9.10 -9.22 -1.14
C THR A 163 -8.06 -10.10 -1.81
N ASP A 164 -8.02 -11.38 -1.43
CA ASP A 164 -7.04 -12.33 -1.95
C ASP A 164 -7.23 -12.57 -3.45
N THR A 165 -6.11 -12.48 -4.17
CA THR A 165 -6.00 -12.78 -5.59
C THR A 165 -4.85 -13.79 -5.78
N PRO A 166 -4.55 -14.27 -7.01
CA PRO A 166 -3.46 -15.22 -7.23
C PRO A 166 -2.06 -14.78 -6.72
N ASN A 167 -1.88 -13.49 -6.42
CA ASN A 167 -0.65 -12.95 -5.83
C ASN A 167 -0.44 -13.34 -4.35
N ASN A 168 -1.45 -13.92 -3.68
CA ASN A 168 -1.42 -14.36 -2.28
C ASN A 168 -1.22 -13.24 -1.24
N PHE A 169 -1.62 -11.99 -1.53
CA PHE A 169 -1.50 -10.85 -0.60
C PHE A 169 -2.76 -10.54 0.20
N GLY A 170 -3.89 -11.20 -0.06
CA GLY A 170 -5.15 -10.82 0.57
C GLY A 170 -5.18 -11.03 2.07
N LEU A 171 -6.00 -10.23 2.76
CA LEU A 171 -6.39 -10.45 4.15
C LEU A 171 -7.64 -11.32 4.27
N VAL A 172 -8.51 -11.28 3.25
CA VAL A 172 -9.75 -12.06 3.21
C VAL A 172 -9.98 -12.66 1.82
N ALA A 173 -10.65 -13.80 1.78
CA ALA A 173 -11.22 -14.33 0.56
C ALA A 173 -12.73 -14.09 0.55
N MET A 174 -13.18 -13.29 -0.40
CA MET A 174 -14.60 -12.97 -0.52
C MET A 174 -15.42 -14.18 -0.96
N PRO A 175 -16.71 -14.26 -0.60
CA PRO A 175 -17.61 -15.24 -1.17
C PRO A 175 -17.65 -15.10 -2.69
N GLY A 176 -17.36 -16.19 -3.41
CA GLY A 176 -17.49 -16.23 -4.86
C GLY A 176 -18.88 -16.68 -5.26
N ALA A 177 -19.48 -16.04 -6.26
CA ALA A 177 -20.47 -16.72 -7.09
C ALA A 177 -19.71 -17.75 -7.94
N ASP A 178 -20.12 -19.01 -7.89
CA ASP A 178 -19.58 -20.09 -8.72
C ASP A 178 -19.58 -19.65 -10.20
N GLY A 179 -18.45 -19.18 -10.74
CA GLY A 179 -18.37 -18.72 -12.12
C GLY A 179 -17.32 -17.66 -12.46
N GLU A 180 -16.85 -16.86 -11.50
CA GLU A 180 -15.73 -15.94 -11.77
C GLU A 180 -14.38 -16.68 -11.74
N ARG A 181 -13.61 -16.57 -12.84
CA ARG A 181 -12.32 -17.27 -13.07
C ARG A 181 -11.32 -17.12 -11.92
N TRP A 182 -11.41 -16.06 -11.14
CA TRP A 182 -10.51 -15.77 -10.02
C TRP A 182 -10.79 -16.66 -8.79
N PHE A 183 -12.04 -17.11 -8.62
CA PHE A 183 -12.47 -18.00 -7.53
C PHE A 183 -12.40 -19.48 -7.90
N GLN A 184 -12.40 -19.82 -9.19
CA GLN A 184 -12.32 -21.20 -9.68
C GLN A 184 -10.99 -21.90 -9.30
N ASN A 185 -9.93 -21.12 -9.05
CA ASN A 185 -8.63 -21.62 -8.55
C ASN A 185 -8.48 -21.53 -7.03
N PHE A 186 -9.54 -21.13 -6.31
CA PHE A 186 -9.55 -21.02 -4.86
C PHE A 186 -9.68 -22.40 -4.20
N ARG A 187 -8.66 -23.24 -4.39
CA ARG A 187 -8.30 -24.18 -3.31
C ARG A 187 -7.59 -23.36 -2.25
N GLY A 188 -8.36 -22.51 -1.56
CA GLY A 188 -7.88 -21.62 -0.52
C GLY A 188 -6.89 -22.38 0.34
N ASN A 189 -5.67 -21.87 0.44
CA ASN A 189 -4.65 -22.50 1.25
C ASN A 189 -5.20 -22.57 2.67
N GLN A 190 -5.74 -23.72 3.09
CA GLN A 190 -6.46 -23.82 4.36
C GLN A 190 -5.58 -23.41 5.54
N LYS A 191 -4.26 -23.47 5.38
CA LYS A 191 -3.28 -22.98 6.35
C LYS A 191 -3.28 -21.46 6.55
N LYS A 192 -3.84 -20.67 5.61
CA LYS A 192 -4.04 -19.23 5.76
C LYS A 192 -5.31 -18.90 6.55
N VAL A 193 -6.30 -19.78 6.54
CA VAL A 193 -7.65 -19.51 7.08
C VAL A 193 -7.61 -19.52 8.59
N ASN A 194 -8.00 -18.39 9.18
CA ASN A 194 -8.19 -18.25 10.62
C ASN A 194 -9.65 -18.47 11.01
N GLU A 195 -10.59 -17.96 10.22
CA GLU A 195 -12.02 -18.01 10.50
C GLU A 195 -12.80 -18.11 9.20
N VAL A 196 -13.94 -18.83 9.22
CA VAL A 196 -14.90 -18.87 8.11
C VAL A 196 -16.23 -18.29 8.59
N ARG A 197 -16.74 -17.28 7.87
CA ARG A 197 -18.02 -16.64 8.15
C ARG A 197 -19.02 -16.98 7.05
N GLN A 198 -20.22 -17.39 7.46
CA GLN A 198 -21.33 -17.61 6.52
C GLN A 198 -21.94 -16.26 6.15
N THR A 199 -22.15 -16.04 4.86
CA THR A 199 -22.85 -14.86 4.34
C THR A 199 -23.90 -15.31 3.33
N ASP A 200 -24.85 -14.43 3.01
CA ASP A 200 -25.84 -14.68 1.96
C ASP A 200 -25.21 -14.92 0.57
N GLN A 201 -23.95 -14.51 0.39
CA GLN A 201 -23.20 -14.68 -0.86
C GLN A 201 -22.26 -15.91 -0.83
N GLY A 202 -22.27 -16.69 0.24
CA GLY A 202 -21.40 -17.86 0.47
C GLY A 202 -20.38 -17.66 1.59
N ASN A 203 -19.35 -18.53 1.60
CA ASN A 203 -18.31 -18.49 2.62
C ASN A 203 -17.35 -17.30 2.43
N LEU A 204 -17.24 -16.46 3.44
CA LEU A 204 -16.17 -15.47 3.59
C LEU A 204 -15.06 -16.12 4.43
N TYR A 205 -13.83 -16.14 3.91
CA TYR A 205 -12.67 -16.66 4.64
C TYR A 205 -11.83 -15.50 5.16
N ILE A 206 -11.64 -15.44 6.47
CA ILE A 206 -10.77 -14.47 7.13
C ILE A 206 -9.43 -15.15 7.39
N TYR A 207 -8.33 -14.52 6.99
CA TYR A 207 -7.00 -15.12 7.13
C TYR A 207 -6.30 -14.72 8.43
N HIS A 208 -5.26 -15.47 8.81
CA HIS A 208 -4.37 -15.11 9.92
C HIS A 208 -3.78 -13.71 9.74
N ASP A 209 -3.48 -13.31 8.51
CA ASP A 209 -2.97 -11.99 8.18
C ASP A 209 -3.95 -10.87 8.59
N PHE A 210 -5.27 -11.07 8.44
CA PHE A 210 -6.28 -10.10 8.91
C PHE A 210 -6.17 -9.86 10.42
N VAL A 211 -6.06 -10.94 11.19
CA VAL A 211 -5.96 -10.89 12.66
C VAL A 211 -4.64 -10.26 13.10
N ASN A 212 -3.54 -10.64 12.46
CA ASN A 212 -2.21 -10.10 12.77
C ASN A 212 -2.13 -8.61 12.42
N TYR A 213 -2.67 -8.20 11.28
CA TYR A 213 -2.69 -6.80 10.86
C TYR A 213 -3.52 -5.94 11.82
N LYS A 214 -4.73 -6.39 12.16
CA LYS A 214 -5.57 -5.73 13.17
C LYS A 214 -4.86 -5.57 14.51
N LYS A 215 -4.15 -6.62 14.95
CA LYS A 215 -3.36 -6.58 16.20
C LYS A 215 -2.21 -5.58 16.11
N ALA A 216 -1.51 -5.53 14.98
CA ALA A 216 -0.40 -4.60 14.78
C ALA A 216 -0.88 -3.14 14.74
N LEU A 217 -2.01 -2.86 14.07
CA LEU A 217 -2.64 -1.53 14.06
C LEU A 217 -3.10 -1.06 15.45
N ALA A 218 -3.60 -1.98 16.28
CA ALA A 218 -4.02 -1.69 17.65
C ALA A 218 -2.84 -1.65 18.65
N GLY A 219 -1.62 -1.94 18.19
CA GLY A 219 -0.43 -1.99 19.02
C GLY A 219 -0.01 -0.61 19.54
N PRO A 220 0.86 -0.56 20.55
CA PRO A 220 1.40 0.71 21.04
C PRO A 220 2.20 1.42 19.95
N THR A 221 2.00 2.73 19.82
CA THR A 221 2.76 3.61 18.92
C THR A 221 4.11 4.04 19.51
N GLY A 222 4.42 3.61 20.73
CA GLY A 222 5.67 3.90 21.41
C GLY A 222 6.84 3.08 20.85
N TYR A 223 8.05 3.56 21.10
CA TYR A 223 9.29 2.85 20.79
C TYR A 223 9.30 1.44 21.40
N ASP A 224 9.53 0.41 20.58
CA ASP A 224 9.70 -0.97 21.04
C ASP A 224 11.19 -1.27 21.26
N PRO A 225 11.67 -1.43 22.52
CA PRO A 225 13.07 -1.71 22.81
C PRO A 225 13.55 -3.05 22.24
N SER A 226 12.64 -3.95 21.86
CA SER A 226 13.03 -5.19 21.17
C SER A 226 13.68 -4.91 19.82
N TRP A 227 13.45 -3.73 19.21
CA TRP A 227 14.14 -3.33 18.00
C TRP A 227 15.62 -3.07 18.23
N ASP A 228 16.02 -2.42 19.34
CA ASP A 228 17.43 -2.30 19.73
C ASP A 228 18.08 -3.66 19.96
N ILE A 229 17.34 -4.59 20.58
CA ILE A 229 17.83 -5.94 20.84
C ILE A 229 18.00 -6.70 19.52
N MET A 230 17.06 -6.56 18.59
CA MET A 230 17.17 -7.16 17.26
C MET A 230 18.26 -6.50 16.42
N GLU A 231 18.47 -5.19 16.55
CA GLU A 231 19.52 -4.43 15.87
C GLU A 231 20.90 -4.82 16.41
N SER A 232 21.08 -4.85 17.73
CA SER A 232 22.31 -5.36 18.36
C SER A 232 22.58 -6.83 18.01
N GLN A 233 21.57 -7.70 18.01
CA GLN A 233 21.71 -9.10 17.58
C GLN A 233 21.98 -9.25 16.07
N ALA A 234 21.48 -8.34 15.22
CA ALA A 234 21.78 -8.33 13.79
C ALA A 234 23.21 -7.84 13.53
N VAL A 235 23.68 -6.85 14.29
CA VAL A 235 25.06 -6.37 14.27
C VAL A 235 26.03 -7.45 14.78
N GLU A 236 25.67 -8.19 15.83
CA GLU A 236 26.46 -9.31 16.38
C GLU A 236 26.48 -10.53 15.45
N ARG A 237 25.38 -10.80 14.73
CA ARG A 237 25.31 -11.86 13.71
C ARG A 237 25.86 -11.35 12.38
N HIS A 238 27.17 -11.13 12.33
CA HIS A 238 28.01 -10.93 11.14
C HIS A 238 27.28 -10.58 9.82
N ASN A 239 27.28 -9.30 9.46
CA ASN A 239 27.16 -8.77 8.09
C ASN A 239 26.16 -9.50 7.19
N ILE A 240 24.86 -9.21 7.35
CA ILE A 240 24.00 -9.19 6.17
C ILE A 240 24.41 -7.95 5.39
N HIS A 241 25.14 -8.14 4.29
CA HIS A 241 25.43 -7.08 3.32
C HIS A 241 24.10 -6.58 2.74
N THR A 242 23.54 -5.51 3.32
CA THR A 242 22.30 -4.87 2.85
C THR A 242 22.44 -4.30 1.43
N THR A 243 23.68 -4.18 0.93
CA THR A 243 24.01 -3.84 -0.45
C THR A 243 23.84 -5.00 -1.45
N GLN A 244 23.61 -6.24 -0.98
CA GLN A 244 23.42 -7.43 -1.83
C GLN A 244 21.97 -7.87 -1.97
N MET A 245 21.01 -7.14 -1.38
CA MET A 245 19.63 -7.28 -1.83
C MET A 245 19.54 -6.76 -3.26
N THR A 246 19.43 -7.68 -4.22
CA THR A 246 19.04 -7.37 -5.60
C THR A 246 17.56 -6.96 -5.60
N TRP A 247 17.31 -5.76 -5.10
CA TRP A 247 16.16 -4.98 -5.49
C TRP A 247 16.25 -4.76 -7.01
N PRO A 248 15.14 -4.68 -7.75
CA PRO A 248 15.17 -4.53 -9.21
C PRO A 248 15.74 -3.17 -9.70
N TRP A 249 16.41 -2.43 -8.83
CA TRP A 249 17.05 -1.15 -9.07
C TRP A 249 18.47 -1.17 -8.47
N GLU A 250 19.38 -1.98 -9.04
CA GLU A 250 20.82 -1.83 -8.77
C GLU A 250 21.24 -0.35 -9.02
N PRO A 251 22.35 0.15 -8.46
CA PRO A 251 22.79 1.54 -8.67
C PRO A 251 22.83 1.97 -10.15
N GLN A 252 23.14 1.05 -11.07
CA GLN A 252 23.07 1.27 -12.52
C GLN A 252 21.65 1.48 -13.11
N TYR A 253 20.60 1.19 -12.34
CA TYR A 253 19.19 1.33 -12.69
C TYR A 253 18.44 2.30 -11.77
N GLN A 254 19.15 3.06 -10.92
CA GLN A 254 18.54 4.22 -10.28
C GLN A 254 18.15 5.21 -11.37
N MET A 255 16.85 5.39 -11.59
CA MET A 255 16.42 6.62 -12.24
C MET A 255 16.96 7.78 -11.40
N PRO A 256 17.62 8.79 -12.01
CA PRO A 256 17.99 9.99 -11.28
C PRO A 256 16.73 10.51 -10.58
N ALA A 257 16.88 10.97 -9.33
CA ALA A 257 15.77 11.32 -8.45
C ALA A 257 14.73 12.20 -9.16
N THR A 258 15.18 12.99 -10.14
CA THR A 258 14.33 13.55 -11.18
C THR A 258 15.05 13.59 -12.54
N CYS A 259 14.34 13.82 -13.65
CA CYS A 259 14.95 14.11 -14.97
C CYS A 259 15.57 15.52 -15.07
N ILE A 260 15.51 16.29 -13.99
CA ILE A 260 16.06 17.63 -13.85
C ILE A 260 17.24 17.53 -12.88
N ASP A 261 18.38 18.05 -13.32
CA ASP A 261 19.55 18.21 -12.49
C ASP A 261 19.33 19.38 -11.52
N TRP A 262 18.74 19.08 -10.35
CA TRP A 262 18.45 20.09 -9.34
C TRP A 262 19.70 20.70 -8.72
N ASP A 263 20.81 19.95 -8.72
CA ASP A 263 22.08 20.44 -8.19
C ASP A 263 22.66 21.54 -9.08
N ASN A 264 22.33 21.52 -10.38
CA ASN A 264 22.78 22.52 -11.36
C ASN A 264 21.63 23.37 -11.94
N ILE A 265 20.44 23.34 -11.33
CA ILE A 265 19.27 24.05 -11.89
C ILE A 265 19.47 25.56 -11.94
N GLU A 266 20.25 26.11 -11.01
CA GLU A 266 20.57 27.55 -10.97
C GLU A 266 21.27 28.03 -12.26
N GLU A 267 22.11 27.19 -12.88
CA GLU A 267 22.74 27.50 -14.17
C GLU A 267 21.71 27.59 -15.31
N VAL A 268 20.59 26.87 -15.19
CA VAL A 268 19.52 26.82 -16.19
C VAL A 268 18.46 27.92 -15.99
N VAL A 269 18.16 28.30 -14.74
CA VAL A 269 17.14 29.33 -14.44
C VAL A 269 17.70 30.75 -14.32
N GLY A 270 19.03 30.94 -14.42
CA GLY A 270 19.66 32.25 -14.56
C GLY A 270 19.29 33.24 -13.46
N ARG A 271 19.55 32.86 -12.20
CA ARG A 271 19.53 33.79 -11.05
C ARG A 271 20.90 33.88 -10.42
#